data_AF-A0A929NQ47-F1
#
_entry.id   AF-A0A929NQ47-F1
#
_cell.length_a   1.000
_cell.length_b   1.000
_cell.length_c   1.000
_cell.angle_alpha   90.00
_cell.angle_beta   90.00
_cell.angle_gamma   90.00
#
_symmetry.space_group_name_H-M   'P 1'
#
loop_
_entity.id
_entity.type
_entity.pdbx_description
1 polymer ?
#
loop_
_entity_poly.entity_id
_entity_poly.type
_entity_poly.pdbx_seq_one_letter_code
_entity_poly.pdbx_strand_id
1 'polypeptide(L)' 'GIAINVEPDLSHYEGIVPCGIANEKLGVTSLVDLGLPVTMEDLDNALMATFGGVFG' A
#
# COMPACT_ATOMS: atom_id res chain seq x y z
N GLY A 1 5.73 8.26 8.89
CA GLY A 1 6.20 7.49 7.72
C GLY A 1 5.01 6.97 6.94
N ILE A 2 5.24 6.21 5.88
CA ILE A 2 4.21 5.55 5.07
C ILE A 2 4.56 4.07 4.92
N ALA A 3 3.53 3.22 4.85
CA ALA A 3 3.66 1.81 4.50
C ALA A 3 2.76 1.57 3.29
N ILE A 4 3.33 1.04 2.21
CA ILE A 4 2.65 0.78 0.93
C ILE A 4 2.69 -0.72 0.66
N ASN A 5 1.52 -1.31 0.40
CA ASN A 5 1.40 -2.72 0.07
C ASN A 5 1.84 -2.97 -1.38
N VAL A 6 3.02 -3.53 -1.60
CA VAL A 6 3.50 -3.95 -2.93
C VAL A 6 2.92 -5.31 -3.29
N GLU A 7 3.43 -6.38 -2.66
CA GLU A 7 2.95 -7.75 -2.78
C GLU A 7 2.95 -8.45 -1.38
N PRO A 8 2.29 -7.90 -0.36
CA PRO A 8 2.20 -8.57 0.94
C PRO A 8 1.14 -9.68 0.92
N ASP A 9 1.22 -10.59 1.89
CA ASP A 9 0.07 -11.43 2.26
C ASP A 9 -1.01 -10.57 2.93
N LEU A 10 -2.10 -10.29 2.20
CA LEU A 10 -3.20 -9.48 2.70
C LEU A 10 -4.07 -10.20 3.75
N SER A 11 -3.99 -11.53 3.87
CA SER A 11 -4.76 -12.28 4.89
C SER A 11 -4.35 -11.91 6.32
N HIS A 12 -3.12 -11.39 6.51
CA HIS A 12 -2.65 -10.88 7.80
C HIS A 12 -3.50 -9.71 8.32
N TYR A 13 -4.22 -8.98 7.47
CA TYR A 13 -5.12 -7.92 7.90
C TYR A 13 -6.43 -8.45 8.49
N GLU A 14 -6.85 -9.67 8.18
CA GLU A 14 -8.10 -10.26 8.70
C GLU A 14 -8.05 -10.50 10.21
N GLY A 15 -6.86 -10.69 10.78
CA GLY A 15 -6.64 -10.84 12.22
C GLY A 15 -6.66 -9.52 13.00
N ILE A 16 -6.80 -8.37 12.33
CA ILE A 16 -6.70 -7.05 12.92
C ILE A 16 -8.03 -6.32 12.76
N VAL A 17 -8.65 -5.90 13.87
CA VAL A 17 -9.88 -5.09 13.85
C VAL A 17 -9.51 -3.61 14.06
N PRO A 18 -9.48 -2.79 13.00
CA PRO A 18 -9.13 -1.38 13.14
C PRO A 18 -10.26 -0.59 13.82
N CYS A 19 -9.92 0.22 14.81
CA CYS A 19 -10.85 1.15 15.43
C CYS A 19 -11.22 2.27 14.43
N GLY A 20 -12.52 2.49 14.20
CA GLY A 20 -13.02 3.57 13.32
C GLY A 20 -13.09 3.24 11.83
N ILE A 21 -12.59 2.08 11.39
CA ILE A 21 -12.69 1.57 10.01
C ILE A 21 -13.49 0.28 10.05
N ALA A 22 -14.74 0.38 10.52
CA ALA A 22 -15.65 -0.77 10.65
C ALA A 22 -16.64 -0.88 9.48
N ASN A 23 -16.54 -0.02 8.48
CA ASN A 23 -17.42 -0.04 7.33
C ASN A 23 -17.05 -1.23 6.43
N GLU A 24 -17.99 -2.14 6.22
CA GLU A 24 -17.86 -3.34 5.38
C GLU A 24 -17.49 -3.05 3.91
N LYS A 25 -17.63 -1.80 3.45
CA LYS A 25 -17.20 -1.36 2.12
C LYS A 25 -15.71 -0.99 2.03
N LEU A 26 -15.00 -0.96 3.16
CA LEU A 26 -13.58 -0.62 3.23
C LEU A 26 -12.76 -1.91 3.37
N GLY A 27 -11.67 -2.00 2.64
CA GLY A 27 -10.75 -3.13 2.65
C GLY A 27 -9.31 -2.69 2.38
N VAL A 28 -8.40 -3.65 2.36
CA VAL A 28 -6.99 -3.46 1.99
C VAL A 28 -6.75 -4.02 0.60
N THR A 29 -5.74 -3.47 -0.10
CA THR A 29 -5.29 -3.96 -1.41
C THR A 29 -3.78 -3.82 -1.51
N SER A 30 -3.21 -4.23 -2.63
CA SER A 30 -1.79 -4.17 -2.95
C SER A 30 -1.58 -3.67 -4.38
N LEU A 31 -0.37 -3.26 -4.75
CA LEU A 31 -0.06 -2.89 -6.14
C LEU A 31 -0.29 -4.09 -7.08
N VAL A 32 0.07 -5.30 -6.66
CA VAL A 32 -0.15 -6.52 -7.43
C VAL A 32 -1.64 -6.83 -7.60
N ASP A 33 -2.45 -6.67 -6.56
CA ASP A 33 -3.92 -6.89 -6.61
C ASP A 33 -4.62 -5.87 -7.53
N LEU A 34 -4.04 -4.68 -7.67
CA LEU A 34 -4.47 -3.66 -8.63
C LEU A 34 -4.01 -3.94 -10.07
N GLY A 35 -3.31 -5.04 -10.31
CA GLY A 35 -2.81 -5.43 -11.63
C GLY A 35 -1.48 -4.76 -12.00
N LEU A 36 -0.73 -4.26 -11.02
CA LEU A 36 0.59 -3.64 -11.21
C LEU A 36 1.68 -4.57 -10.63
N PRO A 37 2.25 -5.47 -11.44
CA PRO A 37 3.35 -6.33 -11.01
C PRO A 37 4.64 -5.52 -10.94
N VAL A 38 4.85 -4.85 -9.81
CA VAL A 38 6.02 -4.00 -9.56
C VAL A 38 6.87 -4.57 -8.43
N THR A 39 8.17 -4.33 -8.50
CA THR A 39 9.11 -4.72 -7.44
C THR A 39 9.20 -3.65 -6.35
N MET A 40 9.82 -4.00 -5.22
CA MET A 40 10.17 -3.00 -4.19
C MET A 40 11.09 -1.91 -4.72
N GLU A 41 12.03 -2.26 -5.62
CA GLU A 41 12.94 -1.29 -6.24
C GLU A 41 12.21 -0.31 -7.16
N ASP A 42 11.19 -0.79 -7.89
CA ASP A 42 10.35 0.08 -8.72
C ASP A 42 9.60 1.11 -7.86
N LEU A 43 9.07 0.68 -6.71
CA LEU A 43 8.41 1.58 -5.77
C LEU A 43 9.39 2.62 -5.19
N ASP A 44 10.58 2.19 -4.78
CA ASP A 44 11.60 3.09 -4.23
C ASP A 44 12.03 4.15 -5.24
N ASN A 45 12.26 3.74 -6.50
CA ASN A 45 12.58 4.65 -7.59
C ASN A 45 11.46 5.66 -7.87
N ALA A 46 10.20 5.20 -7.87
CA ALA A 46 9.04 6.08 -8.07
C ALA A 46 8.90 7.10 -6.93
N LEU A 47 9.09 6.69 -5.68
CA LEU A 47 9.06 7.59 -4.53
C LEU A 47 10.20 8.62 -4.59
N MET A 48 11.44 8.20 -4.85
CA MET A 48 12.58 9.12 -4.97
C MET A 48 12.36 10.18 -6.05
N ALA A 49 11.76 9.80 -7.19
CA ALA A 49 11.49 10.72 -8.29
C ALA A 49 10.35 11.72 -8.00
N THR A 50 9.36 11.35 -7.17
CA THR A 50 8.11 12.11 -7.04
C THR A 50 7.96 12.83 -5.71
N PHE A 51 8.57 12.35 -4.63
CA PHE A 51 8.35 12.88 -3.28
C PHE A 51 8.73 14.35 -3.15
N GLY A 52 9.88 14.74 -3.72
CA GLY A 52 10.33 16.14 -3.71
C GLY A 52 9.39 17.10 -4.45
N GLY A 53 8.69 16.63 -5.50
CA GLY A 53 7.71 17.47 -6.21
C GLY A 53 6.44 17.77 -5.39
N VAL A 54 6.16 16.99 -4.35
CA VAL A 54 5.01 17.19 -3.46
C VAL A 54 5.39 17.92 -2.17
N PHE A 55 6.59 17.64 -1.64
CA PHE A 55 6.99 18.06 -0.28
C PHE A 55 8.22 18.98 -0.22
N GLY A 56 8.91 19.22 -1.33
CA GLY A 56 10.05 20.16 -1.42
C GLY A 56 9.61 21.57 -1.76
#